data_AF-A0A0E0TGE8-F1
#
_entry.id   AF-A0A0E0TGE8-F1
#
_cell.length_a   1.000
_cell.length_b   1.000
_cell.length_c   1.000
_cell.angle_alpha   90.00
_cell.angle_beta   90.00
_cell.angle_gamma   90.00
#
_symmetry.space_group_name_H-M   'P 1'
#
loop_
_entity.id
_entity.type
_entity.pdbx_description
1 polymer ?
#
loop_
_entity_poly.entity_id
_entity_poly.type
_entity_poly.pdbx_seq_one_letter_code
_entity_poly.pdbx_strand_id
1 'polypeptide(L)'
;MYSGGQLDEEKVFKDPVHRYIHVRDKVIWDLIGTKEFQRLRRIKQLGTTYLTFHGAEHSRFNHSLGVYEIIRRIIDDVFVGRDHWDHSERLLCLCAALLHDLGHGPFSHSFEKVFRLDHEDFTQAIILGDTEVNAALREVGDDFPQKVAEVIAKTYPNKLVVSLISSQIDADRMDYLLRDAYYTGVSYGYFDMERILRVMRPREDQVVIKRSGMHAVEDYIMSRYQMYWQVYFHPVTRSAEVILTKILHRAKKLYEEGYRFQTKPVHFLSFFAGNVSLGDYLALDEAVILFYFQQWQYERDPILSDLCQRFVRRRLFKYTEFHPTNEQMEKLIELTGLFKKAGIDPDYYLVVDSSSDLPYDFYRPGEEGERLPIYLLMPNGELRELSRESVLVDAISGKRRTDHKLYFPADFLEDLSTKRTVKKKIMEILKG
;
A
#
# COMPACT_ATOMS: atom_id res chain seq x y z
N MET A 1 -30.14 -13.94 19.66
CA MET A 1 -29.78 -13.05 18.55
C MET A 1 -29.12 -11.83 19.17
N TYR A 2 -27.79 -11.75 19.09
CA TYR A 2 -27.05 -10.56 19.48
C TYR A 2 -27.40 -9.48 18.44
N SER A 3 -28.24 -8.52 18.81
CA SER A 3 -28.19 -7.22 18.14
C SER A 3 -26.88 -6.60 18.62
N GLY A 4 -25.92 -6.36 17.72
CA GLY A 4 -24.54 -5.95 18.04
C GLY A 4 -24.48 -4.87 19.12
N GLY A 5 -24.28 -5.31 20.37
CA GLY A 5 -24.47 -4.46 21.53
C GLY A 5 -23.49 -3.28 21.54
N GLN A 6 -23.89 -2.20 22.21
CA GLN A 6 -22.96 -1.12 22.53
C GLN A 6 -22.15 -1.48 23.77
N LEU A 7 -20.94 -0.95 23.85
CA LEU A 7 -20.14 -0.95 25.07
C LEU A 7 -20.83 -0.08 26.13
N ASP A 8 -20.70 -0.47 27.41
CA ASP A 8 -21.22 0.32 28.54
C ASP A 8 -20.60 1.73 28.60
N GLU A 9 -19.36 1.86 28.11
CA GLU A 9 -18.61 3.11 28.03
C GLU A 9 -17.86 3.15 26.69
N GLU A 10 -17.93 4.30 26.00
CA GLU A 10 -17.16 4.57 24.79
C GLU A 10 -15.66 4.42 25.07
N LYS A 11 -14.98 3.64 24.23
CA LYS A 11 -13.52 3.51 24.27
C LYS A 11 -12.91 4.47 23.26
N VAL A 12 -11.85 5.14 23.69
CA VAL A 12 -11.19 6.16 22.87
C VAL A 12 -9.71 5.82 22.75
N PHE A 13 -9.22 5.72 21.52
CA PHE A 13 -7.78 5.62 21.25
C PHE A 13 -7.23 6.99 20.91
N LYS A 14 -6.06 7.33 21.47
CA LYS A 14 -5.33 8.53 21.06
C LYS A 14 -4.70 8.28 19.69
N ASP A 15 -4.97 9.17 18.73
CA ASP A 15 -4.39 9.12 17.39
C ASP A 15 -3.81 10.49 17.01
N PRO A 16 -2.60 10.57 16.45
CA PRO A 16 -1.98 11.86 16.13
C PRO A 16 -2.59 12.56 14.92
N VAL A 17 -3.27 11.83 14.02
CA VAL A 17 -3.86 12.36 12.78
C VAL A 17 -5.28 12.84 13.05
N HIS A 18 -6.10 11.97 13.63
CA HIS A 18 -7.54 12.22 13.88
C HIS A 18 -7.84 12.71 15.29
N ARG A 19 -6.80 12.93 16.11
CA ARG A 19 -6.84 13.28 17.55
C ARG A 19 -7.33 12.16 18.45
N TYR A 20 -8.45 11.53 18.10
CA TYR A 20 -9.11 10.45 18.82
C TYR A 20 -9.86 9.52 17.85
N ILE A 21 -9.84 8.22 18.13
CA ILE A 21 -10.65 7.19 17.46
C ILE A 21 -11.69 6.71 18.47
N HIS A 22 -12.98 6.73 18.10
CA HIS A 22 -14.08 6.47 19.03
C HIS A 22 -14.73 5.12 18.73
N VAL A 23 -14.79 4.23 19.73
CA VAL A 23 -15.35 2.89 19.59
C VAL A 23 -16.50 2.71 20.58
N ARG A 24 -17.70 2.48 20.03
CA ARG A 24 -18.94 2.21 20.80
C ARG A 24 -19.50 0.82 20.56
N ASP A 25 -19.35 0.30 19.35
CA ASP A 25 -19.90 -1.01 18.98
C ASP A 25 -19.02 -2.12 19.56
N LYS A 26 -19.62 -3.06 20.30
CA LYS A 26 -18.88 -4.16 20.94
C LYS A 26 -18.15 -5.02 19.92
N VAL A 27 -18.77 -5.33 18.78
CA VAL A 27 -18.11 -6.12 17.71
C VAL A 27 -16.86 -5.42 17.18
N ILE A 28 -16.85 -4.09 17.05
CA ILE A 28 -15.66 -3.35 16.62
C ILE A 28 -14.55 -3.48 17.66
N TRP A 29 -14.89 -3.37 18.95
CA TRP A 29 -13.93 -3.56 20.03
C TRP A 29 -13.35 -4.98 20.04
N ASP A 30 -14.18 -5.99 19.85
CA ASP A 30 -13.77 -7.38 19.82
C ASP A 30 -12.90 -7.66 18.58
N LEU A 31 -13.27 -7.13 17.40
CA LEU A 31 -12.47 -7.19 16.18
C LEU A 31 -11.09 -6.58 16.35
N ILE A 32 -10.99 -5.42 16.99
CA ILE A 32 -9.70 -4.78 17.32
C ILE A 32 -8.86 -5.71 18.20
N GLY A 33 -9.48 -6.47 19.10
CA GLY A 33 -8.82 -7.41 20.01
C GLY A 33 -8.30 -8.70 19.36
N THR A 34 -8.78 -9.06 18.17
CA THR A 34 -8.40 -10.32 17.50
C THR A 34 -6.91 -10.39 17.16
N LYS A 35 -6.34 -11.61 17.21
CA LYS A 35 -4.92 -11.82 16.89
C LYS A 35 -4.57 -11.40 15.45
N GLU A 36 -5.48 -11.59 14.50
CA GLU A 36 -5.27 -11.23 13.09
C GLU A 36 -5.21 -9.72 12.90
N PHE A 37 -6.05 -8.95 13.61
CA PHE A 37 -6.00 -7.49 13.58
C PHE A 37 -4.78 -6.94 14.36
N GLN A 38 -4.47 -7.50 15.54
CA GLN A 38 -3.31 -7.09 16.34
C GLN A 38 -1.98 -7.33 15.61
N ARG A 39 -1.91 -8.28 14.68
CA ARG A 39 -0.75 -8.49 13.79
C ARG A 39 -0.38 -7.25 12.99
N LEU A 40 -1.35 -6.43 12.59
CA LEU A 40 -1.10 -5.23 11.79
C LEU A 40 -0.20 -4.21 12.49
N ARG A 41 -0.01 -4.29 13.82
CA ARG A 41 0.96 -3.45 14.56
C ARG A 41 2.41 -3.72 14.15
N ARG A 42 2.70 -4.91 13.63
CA ARG A 42 4.04 -5.37 13.26
C ARG A 42 4.31 -5.27 11.75
N ILE A 43 3.39 -4.66 11.01
CA ILE A 43 3.47 -4.45 9.57
C ILE A 43 3.39 -2.94 9.31
N LYS A 44 4.43 -2.37 8.71
CA LYS A 44 4.46 -0.93 8.42
C LYS A 44 3.55 -0.62 7.24
N GLN A 45 2.94 0.56 7.28
CA GLN A 45 2.11 1.06 6.18
C GLN A 45 2.95 1.23 4.91
N LEU A 46 4.11 1.88 5.03
CA LEU A 46 4.92 2.31 3.89
C LEU A 46 6.14 1.42 3.60
N GLY A 47 6.12 0.18 4.06
CA GLY A 47 7.16 -0.82 3.74
C GLY A 47 8.58 -0.32 4.00
N THR A 48 9.39 -0.14 2.96
CA THR A 48 10.80 0.28 3.07
C THR A 48 10.99 1.80 3.19
N THR A 49 9.92 2.60 3.15
CA THR A 49 9.97 4.08 3.13
C THR A 49 10.68 4.67 4.34
N TYR A 50 10.66 4.00 5.50
CA TYR A 50 11.41 4.41 6.70
C TYR A 50 12.93 4.53 6.44
N LEU A 51 13.47 3.84 5.43
CA LEU A 51 14.87 3.99 5.04
C LEU A 51 15.14 5.33 4.34
N THR A 52 14.14 6.02 3.80
CA THR A 52 14.28 7.39 3.26
C THR A 52 13.74 8.41 4.25
N PHE A 53 12.50 8.23 4.69
CA PHE A 53 11.77 9.08 5.62
C PHE A 53 11.71 8.39 6.96
N HIS A 54 12.73 8.59 7.80
CA HIS A 54 12.91 7.86 9.07
C HIS A 54 11.77 8.01 10.10
N GLY A 55 10.82 8.93 9.89
CA GLY A 55 9.60 9.01 10.69
C GLY A 55 8.46 8.09 10.23
N ALA A 56 8.55 7.51 9.02
CA ALA A 56 7.54 6.65 8.40
C ALA A 56 7.50 5.23 9.00
N GLU A 57 7.33 5.17 10.31
CA GLU A 57 7.33 3.96 11.14
C GLU A 57 5.90 3.53 11.55
N HIS A 58 4.87 4.23 11.06
CA HIS A 58 3.48 3.91 11.38
C HIS A 58 3.06 2.56 10.79
N SER A 59 2.15 1.91 11.51
CA SER A 59 1.70 0.56 11.18
C SER A 59 0.35 0.55 10.48
N ARG A 60 0.05 -0.54 9.78
CA ARG A 60 -1.28 -0.76 9.18
C ARG A 60 -2.39 -0.74 10.22
N PHE A 61 -2.09 -1.13 11.46
CA PHE A 61 -3.05 -1.02 12.58
C PHE A 61 -3.51 0.42 12.81
N ASN A 62 -2.60 1.39 12.76
CA ASN A 62 -2.95 2.81 12.93
C ASN A 62 -3.83 3.30 11.78
N HIS A 63 -3.48 2.89 10.56
CA HIS A 63 -4.22 3.23 9.36
C HIS A 63 -5.65 2.65 9.39
N SER A 64 -5.80 1.34 9.65
CA SER A 64 -7.12 0.69 9.74
C SER A 64 -8.05 1.34 10.78
N LEU A 65 -7.51 1.75 11.94
CA LEU A 65 -8.30 2.50 12.94
C LEU A 65 -8.69 3.90 12.44
N GLY A 66 -7.82 4.57 11.69
CA GLY A 66 -8.10 5.87 11.11
C GLY A 66 -9.16 5.81 10.01
N VAL A 67 -9.10 4.82 9.12
CA VAL A 67 -10.13 4.57 8.10
C VAL A 67 -11.47 4.29 8.77
N TYR A 68 -11.48 3.45 9.82
CA TYR A 68 -12.66 3.24 10.66
C TYR A 68 -13.23 4.56 11.22
N GLU A 69 -12.41 5.44 11.82
CA GLU A 69 -12.90 6.70 12.37
C GLU A 69 -13.46 7.63 11.29
N ILE A 70 -12.82 7.71 10.12
CA ILE A 70 -13.33 8.53 9.01
C ILE A 70 -14.71 8.02 8.58
N ILE A 71 -14.89 6.70 8.43
CA ILE A 71 -16.18 6.11 8.09
C ILE A 71 -17.22 6.35 9.18
N ARG A 72 -16.85 6.18 10.46
CA ARG A 72 -17.72 6.51 11.59
C ARG A 72 -18.20 7.94 11.52
N ARG A 73 -17.32 8.90 11.25
CA ARG A 73 -17.68 10.32 11.11
C ARG A 73 -18.57 10.59 9.90
N ILE A 74 -18.27 9.98 8.75
CA ILE A 74 -19.12 10.09 7.55
C ILE A 74 -20.54 9.61 7.87
N ILE A 75 -20.68 8.44 8.48
CA ILE A 75 -21.98 7.81 8.72
C ILE A 75 -22.74 8.50 9.86
N ASP A 76 -22.10 8.66 11.01
CA ASP A 76 -22.75 9.08 12.26
C ASP A 76 -22.92 10.60 12.34
N ASP A 77 -22.02 11.37 11.74
CA ASP A 77 -22.03 12.84 11.84
C ASP A 77 -22.53 13.50 10.54
N VAL A 78 -22.18 12.95 9.37
CA VAL A 78 -22.48 13.59 8.07
C VAL A 78 -23.75 13.04 7.42
N PHE A 79 -23.93 11.71 7.38
CA PHE A 79 -25.01 11.06 6.62
C PHE A 79 -26.29 10.84 7.43
N VAL A 80 -26.22 10.95 8.75
CA VAL A 80 -27.39 10.87 9.63
C VAL A 80 -28.53 11.77 9.15
N GLY A 81 -29.71 11.18 8.98
CA GLY A 81 -30.91 11.88 8.52
C GLY A 81 -30.90 12.37 7.06
N ARG A 82 -29.92 11.96 6.24
CA ARG A 82 -29.90 12.26 4.80
C ARG A 82 -30.59 11.16 3.99
N ASP A 83 -31.30 11.59 2.96
CA ASP A 83 -31.83 10.69 1.94
C ASP A 83 -30.71 9.88 1.27
N HIS A 84 -31.05 8.68 0.78
CA HIS A 84 -30.14 7.73 0.10
C HIS A 84 -29.11 7.04 1.01
N TRP A 85 -29.10 7.33 2.32
CA TRP A 85 -28.33 6.54 3.27
C TRP A 85 -29.26 5.63 4.08
N ASP A 86 -29.04 4.31 3.98
CA ASP A 86 -29.69 3.35 4.85
C ASP A 86 -28.81 3.10 6.08
N HIS A 87 -29.32 3.47 7.26
CA HIS A 87 -28.60 3.29 8.50
C HIS A 87 -28.42 1.81 8.89
N SER A 88 -29.18 0.89 8.29
CA SER A 88 -28.99 -0.55 8.51
C SER A 88 -27.61 -1.05 8.04
N GLU A 89 -26.99 -0.36 7.08
CA GLU A 89 -25.67 -0.67 6.52
C GLU A 89 -24.50 -0.16 7.38
N ARG A 90 -24.79 0.63 8.43
CA ARG A 90 -23.77 1.29 9.26
C ARG A 90 -22.72 0.31 9.78
N LEU A 91 -23.15 -0.77 10.42
CA LEU A 91 -22.23 -1.70 11.06
C LEU A 91 -21.37 -2.44 10.04
N LEU A 92 -21.95 -2.77 8.88
CA LEU A 92 -21.24 -3.38 7.77
C LEU A 92 -20.11 -2.46 7.27
N CYS A 93 -20.41 -1.17 7.05
CA CYS A 93 -19.40 -0.20 6.65
C CYS A 93 -18.27 -0.07 7.69
N LEU A 94 -18.59 -0.01 8.98
CA LEU A 94 -17.59 0.10 10.03
C LEU A 94 -16.66 -1.11 10.11
N CYS A 95 -17.22 -2.32 10.02
CA CYS A 95 -16.45 -3.56 10.00
C CYS A 95 -15.58 -3.67 8.75
N ALA A 96 -16.14 -3.38 7.57
CA ALA A 96 -15.37 -3.40 6.33
C ALA A 96 -14.25 -2.34 6.32
N ALA A 97 -14.51 -1.15 6.84
CA ALA A 97 -13.51 -0.08 6.97
C ALA A 97 -12.35 -0.49 7.90
N LEU A 98 -12.66 -1.11 9.03
CA LEU A 98 -11.65 -1.61 9.96
C LEU A 98 -10.81 -2.73 9.32
N LEU A 99 -11.43 -3.62 8.55
CA LEU A 99 -10.81 -4.86 8.09
C LEU A 99 -10.27 -4.82 6.65
N HIS A 100 -10.43 -3.72 5.92
CA HIS A 100 -10.07 -3.64 4.49
C HIS A 100 -8.62 -4.07 4.20
N ASP A 101 -7.72 -3.78 5.13
CA ASP A 101 -6.27 -3.97 5.01
C ASP A 101 -5.73 -5.21 5.74
N LEU A 102 -6.62 -6.05 6.28
CA LEU A 102 -6.29 -7.16 7.19
C LEU A 102 -5.37 -8.22 6.57
N GLY A 103 -5.53 -8.44 5.27
CA GLY A 103 -4.80 -9.41 4.47
C GLY A 103 -3.41 -8.96 4.05
N HIS A 104 -2.96 -7.73 4.34
CA HIS A 104 -1.63 -7.31 3.93
C HIS A 104 -0.51 -8.06 4.67
N GLY A 105 0.56 -8.34 3.93
CA GLY A 105 1.79 -8.95 4.43
C GLY A 105 2.90 -7.92 4.73
N PRO A 106 4.03 -8.37 5.30
CA PRO A 106 5.18 -7.50 5.55
C PRO A 106 5.75 -6.92 4.26
N PHE A 107 6.12 -5.63 4.28
CA PHE A 107 6.58 -4.89 3.10
C PHE A 107 5.60 -4.88 1.90
N SER A 108 4.33 -5.25 2.13
CA SER A 108 3.22 -5.02 1.21
C SER A 108 3.49 -5.52 -0.22
N HIS A 109 3.30 -4.67 -1.24
CA HIS A 109 3.42 -5.02 -2.64
C HIS A 109 4.77 -5.63 -3.05
N SER A 110 5.88 -5.31 -2.37
CA SER A 110 7.18 -5.91 -2.71
C SER A 110 7.17 -7.41 -2.44
N PHE A 111 6.55 -7.84 -1.34
CA PHE A 111 6.45 -9.26 -0.97
C PHE A 111 5.44 -9.99 -1.86
N GLU A 112 4.28 -9.37 -2.09
CA GLU A 112 3.22 -9.88 -2.97
C GLU A 112 3.73 -10.14 -4.39
N LYS A 113 4.52 -9.22 -4.97
CA LYS A 113 5.12 -9.39 -6.31
C LYS A 113 6.07 -10.58 -6.41
N VAL A 114 6.88 -10.82 -5.36
CA VAL A 114 7.85 -11.92 -5.35
C VAL A 114 7.15 -13.29 -5.31
N PHE A 115 6.10 -13.39 -4.50
CA PHE A 115 5.39 -14.65 -4.26
C PHE A 115 4.09 -14.81 -5.05
N ARG A 116 3.72 -13.81 -5.87
CA ARG A 116 2.47 -13.76 -6.65
C ARG A 116 1.23 -13.96 -5.78
N LEU A 117 1.18 -13.20 -4.70
CA LEU A 117 0.10 -13.20 -3.72
C LEU A 117 -0.75 -11.94 -3.90
N ASP A 118 -2.03 -12.02 -3.56
CA ASP A 118 -2.94 -10.88 -3.49
C ASP A 118 -3.43 -10.71 -2.05
N HIS A 119 -3.24 -9.52 -1.47
CA HIS A 119 -3.69 -9.27 -0.12
C HIS A 119 -5.22 -9.23 0.00
N GLU A 120 -5.97 -8.87 -1.06
CA GLU A 120 -7.43 -8.91 -1.03
C GLU A 120 -7.92 -10.36 -0.83
N ASP A 121 -7.29 -11.35 -1.50
CA ASP A 121 -7.57 -12.78 -1.30
C ASP A 121 -7.30 -13.21 0.15
N PHE A 122 -6.20 -12.75 0.76
CA PHE A 122 -5.89 -13.05 2.16
C PHE A 122 -6.84 -12.34 3.12
N THR A 123 -7.30 -11.12 2.81
CA THR A 123 -8.31 -10.43 3.60
C THR A 123 -9.60 -11.26 3.63
N GLN A 124 -10.06 -11.75 2.47
CA GLN A 124 -11.23 -12.63 2.40
C GLN A 124 -11.00 -13.96 3.12
N ALA A 125 -9.83 -14.58 2.96
CA ALA A 125 -9.49 -15.83 3.64
C ALA A 125 -9.50 -15.68 5.17
N ILE A 126 -9.06 -14.53 5.70
CA ILE A 126 -9.12 -14.24 7.14
C ILE A 126 -10.57 -14.03 7.57
N ILE A 127 -11.36 -13.26 6.82
CA ILE A 127 -12.75 -12.93 7.17
C ILE A 127 -13.65 -14.17 7.12
N LEU A 128 -13.45 -15.06 6.16
CA LEU A 128 -14.32 -16.22 5.90
C LEU A 128 -13.80 -17.52 6.52
N GLY A 129 -12.52 -17.59 6.85
CA GLY A 129 -11.86 -18.77 7.43
C GLY A 129 -12.14 -18.99 8.91
N ASP A 130 -11.48 -20.01 9.47
CA ASP A 130 -11.53 -20.31 10.91
C ASP A 130 -10.58 -19.39 11.70
N THR A 131 -11.05 -18.18 11.98
CA THR A 131 -10.28 -17.09 12.61
C THR A 131 -11.06 -16.42 13.74
N GLU A 132 -10.36 -15.68 14.62
CA GLU A 132 -11.03 -14.90 15.67
C GLU A 132 -11.88 -13.77 15.07
N VAL A 133 -11.45 -13.23 13.92
CA VAL A 133 -12.22 -12.25 13.13
C VAL A 133 -13.53 -12.85 12.64
N ASN A 134 -13.52 -14.04 12.04
CA ASN A 134 -14.74 -14.70 11.60
C ASN A 134 -15.68 -14.97 12.79
N ALA A 135 -15.14 -15.48 13.90
CA ALA A 135 -15.90 -15.72 15.12
C ALA A 135 -16.61 -14.46 15.62
N ALA A 136 -15.90 -13.32 15.70
CA ALA A 136 -16.48 -12.04 16.10
C ALA A 136 -17.54 -11.53 15.12
N LEU A 137 -17.32 -11.66 13.80
CA LEU A 137 -18.31 -11.26 12.79
C LEU A 137 -19.57 -12.12 12.83
N ARG A 138 -19.46 -13.43 13.13
CA ARG A 138 -20.61 -14.33 13.26
C ARG A 138 -21.50 -14.01 14.47
N GLU A 139 -20.98 -13.32 15.48
CA GLU A 139 -21.83 -12.84 16.59
C GLU A 139 -22.89 -11.84 16.13
N VAL A 140 -22.65 -11.12 15.02
CA VAL A 140 -23.62 -10.21 14.40
C VAL A 140 -24.66 -10.98 13.58
N GLY A 141 -24.23 -11.98 12.83
CA GLY A 141 -25.10 -12.84 12.02
C GLY A 141 -24.31 -13.84 11.17
N ASP A 142 -24.92 -14.98 10.85
CA ASP A 142 -24.25 -16.07 10.13
C ASP A 142 -23.79 -15.67 8.71
N ASP A 143 -24.51 -14.77 8.05
CA ASP A 143 -24.20 -14.23 6.71
C ASP A 143 -23.34 -12.96 6.75
N PHE A 144 -23.09 -12.40 7.95
CA PHE A 144 -22.39 -11.13 8.09
C PHE A 144 -20.92 -11.17 7.64
N PRO A 145 -20.11 -12.21 7.94
CA PRO A 145 -18.75 -12.32 7.39
C PRO A 145 -18.71 -12.26 5.86
N GLN A 146 -19.69 -12.90 5.20
CA GLN A 146 -19.79 -12.91 3.73
C GLN A 146 -20.03 -11.50 3.19
N LYS A 147 -20.96 -10.75 3.80
CA LYS A 147 -21.22 -9.35 3.42
C LYS A 147 -19.98 -8.47 3.56
N VAL A 148 -19.23 -8.60 4.66
CA VAL A 148 -17.98 -7.84 4.86
C VAL A 148 -16.96 -8.17 3.77
N ALA A 149 -16.78 -9.45 3.45
CA ALA A 149 -15.88 -9.89 2.39
C ALA A 149 -16.30 -9.38 1.00
N GLU A 150 -17.60 -9.31 0.72
CA GLU A 150 -18.15 -8.77 -0.55
C GLU A 150 -17.92 -7.26 -0.68
N VAL A 151 -17.98 -6.51 0.41
CA VAL A 151 -17.70 -5.07 0.37
C VAL A 151 -16.23 -4.82 -0.01
N ILE A 152 -15.31 -5.58 0.61
CA ILE A 152 -13.87 -5.47 0.34
C ILE A 152 -13.53 -5.92 -1.09
N ALA A 153 -14.15 -7.01 -1.56
CA ALA A 153 -14.01 -7.48 -2.94
C ALA A 153 -14.78 -6.64 -3.97
N LYS A 154 -15.46 -5.56 -3.54
CA LYS A 154 -16.24 -4.65 -4.40
C LYS A 154 -17.38 -5.34 -5.16
N THR A 155 -17.87 -6.47 -4.65
CA THR A 155 -18.98 -7.25 -5.21
C THR A 155 -20.29 -7.05 -4.45
N TYR A 156 -20.27 -6.33 -3.32
CA TYR A 156 -21.47 -6.05 -2.54
C TYR A 156 -22.49 -5.20 -3.35
N PRO A 157 -23.81 -5.51 -3.30
CA PRO A 157 -24.80 -4.86 -4.17
C PRO A 157 -24.93 -3.35 -3.98
N ASN A 158 -24.75 -2.87 -2.75
CA ASN A 158 -24.89 -1.46 -2.42
C ASN A 158 -23.59 -0.71 -2.76
N LYS A 159 -23.55 -0.08 -3.94
CA LYS A 159 -22.36 0.63 -4.43
C LYS A 159 -21.97 1.83 -3.57
N LEU A 160 -22.93 2.48 -2.89
CA LEU A 160 -22.62 3.56 -1.96
C LEU A 160 -21.74 3.03 -0.81
N VAL A 161 -22.07 1.86 -0.24
CA VAL A 161 -21.28 1.19 0.80
C VAL A 161 -19.86 0.90 0.32
N VAL A 162 -19.72 0.33 -0.89
CA VAL A 162 -18.40 0.06 -1.50
C VAL A 162 -17.61 1.36 -1.71
N SER A 163 -18.26 2.41 -2.23
CA SER A 163 -17.61 3.69 -2.58
C SER A 163 -16.99 4.43 -1.39
N LEU A 164 -17.53 4.21 -0.19
CA LEU A 164 -17.03 4.82 1.04
C LEU A 164 -15.63 4.29 1.40
N ILE A 165 -15.34 3.04 1.06
CA ILE A 165 -14.09 2.35 1.38
C ILE A 165 -13.17 2.31 0.15
N SER A 166 -13.72 2.16 -1.05
CA SER A 166 -12.97 2.09 -2.31
C SER A 166 -13.60 2.95 -3.40
N SER A 167 -12.98 4.10 -3.68
CA SER A 167 -13.32 5.03 -4.76
C SER A 167 -12.11 5.94 -5.10
N GLN A 168 -12.36 7.08 -5.73
CA GLN A 168 -11.34 8.13 -5.91
C GLN A 168 -11.23 9.06 -4.70
N ILE A 169 -12.25 9.08 -3.83
CA ILE A 169 -12.33 9.90 -2.60
C ILE A 169 -12.97 9.10 -1.47
N ASP A 170 -12.29 8.04 -1.07
CA ASP A 170 -12.70 7.11 -0.02
C ASP A 170 -11.98 7.40 1.31
N ALA A 171 -12.42 6.72 2.37
CA ALA A 171 -11.83 6.83 3.69
C ALA A 171 -10.41 6.28 3.77
N ASP A 172 -10.09 5.24 2.99
CA ASP A 172 -8.75 4.65 2.88
C ASP A 172 -7.73 5.73 2.45
N ARG A 173 -7.97 6.36 1.29
CA ARG A 173 -7.11 7.41 0.74
C ARG A 173 -7.03 8.63 1.61
N MET A 174 -8.15 9.04 2.20
CA MET A 174 -8.15 10.19 3.08
C MET A 174 -7.28 9.93 4.33
N ASP A 175 -7.35 8.74 4.93
CA ASP A 175 -6.49 8.42 6.07
C ASP A 175 -5.02 8.33 5.65
N TYR A 176 -4.67 7.49 4.66
CA TYR A 176 -3.26 7.24 4.38
C TYR A 176 -2.58 8.52 3.91
N LEU A 177 -3.22 9.39 3.13
CA LEU A 177 -2.57 10.62 2.67
C LEU A 177 -2.19 11.53 3.85
N LEU A 178 -3.14 11.75 4.77
CA LEU A 178 -2.90 12.59 5.96
C LEU A 178 -1.90 11.92 6.91
N ARG A 179 -2.03 10.62 7.13
CA ARG A 179 -1.18 9.85 8.04
C ARG A 179 0.24 9.73 7.52
N ASP A 180 0.39 9.39 6.25
CA ASP A 180 1.69 9.31 5.60
C ASP A 180 2.37 10.67 5.59
N ALA A 181 1.63 11.76 5.30
CA ALA A 181 2.16 13.11 5.37
C ALA A 181 2.66 13.47 6.79
N TYR A 182 1.88 13.10 7.80
CA TYR A 182 2.22 13.29 9.20
C TYR A 182 3.51 12.57 9.60
N TYR A 183 3.60 11.27 9.33
CA TYR A 183 4.75 10.46 9.76
C TYR A 183 6.00 10.67 8.91
N THR A 184 5.86 11.01 7.62
CA THR A 184 7.01 11.38 6.78
C THR A 184 7.50 12.80 7.04
N GLY A 185 6.67 13.65 7.68
CA GLY A 185 6.99 15.04 7.99
C GLY A 185 6.88 15.98 6.79
N VAL A 186 6.21 15.57 5.72
CA VAL A 186 6.05 16.38 4.51
C VAL A 186 4.83 17.30 4.62
N SER A 187 4.95 18.54 4.17
CA SER A 187 3.88 19.54 4.30
C SER A 187 2.88 19.54 3.15
N TYR A 188 3.19 18.87 2.04
CA TYR A 188 2.41 18.90 0.80
C TYR A 188 1.43 17.72 0.65
N GLY A 189 1.28 16.88 1.67
CA GLY A 189 0.27 15.81 1.69
C GLY A 189 -0.98 16.12 2.51
N TYR A 190 -1.05 17.33 3.11
CA TYR A 190 -2.17 17.75 3.93
C TYR A 190 -3.26 18.42 3.10
N PHE A 191 -4.52 18.03 3.33
CA PHE A 191 -5.72 18.67 2.78
C PHE A 191 -6.79 18.81 3.88
N ASP A 192 -7.76 19.69 3.66
CA ASP A 192 -8.84 19.95 4.62
C ASP A 192 -9.96 18.87 4.56
N MET A 193 -9.74 17.77 5.28
CA MET A 193 -10.73 16.69 5.42
C MET A 193 -12.05 17.18 6.04
N GLU A 194 -12.00 18.10 7.02
CA GLU A 194 -13.21 18.64 7.66
C GLU A 194 -14.11 19.35 6.65
N ARG A 195 -13.50 20.10 5.73
CA ARG A 195 -14.21 20.74 4.64
C ARG A 195 -14.85 19.71 3.71
N ILE A 196 -14.13 18.66 3.32
CA ILE A 196 -14.63 17.59 2.45
C ILE A 196 -15.84 16.89 3.10
N LEU A 197 -15.71 16.45 4.36
CA LEU A 197 -16.79 15.80 5.11
C LEU A 197 -18.05 16.67 5.16
N ARG A 198 -17.91 17.98 5.42
CA ARG A 198 -19.05 18.91 5.49
C ARG A 198 -19.86 18.99 4.18
N VAL A 199 -19.20 18.90 3.03
CA VAL A 199 -19.83 19.01 1.71
C VAL A 199 -20.19 17.68 1.07
N MET A 200 -19.81 16.57 1.68
CA MET A 200 -20.06 15.20 1.24
C MET A 200 -21.54 14.83 1.32
N ARG A 201 -22.09 14.16 0.30
CA ARG A 201 -23.50 13.76 0.24
C ARG A 201 -23.63 12.32 -0.28
N PRO A 202 -24.51 11.49 0.32
CA PRO A 202 -24.84 10.20 -0.24
C PRO A 202 -25.77 10.36 -1.46
N ARG A 203 -25.59 9.47 -2.44
CA ARG A 203 -26.46 9.21 -3.59
C ARG A 203 -26.55 7.70 -3.81
N GLU A 204 -27.52 7.26 -4.61
CA GLU A 204 -27.84 5.84 -4.81
C GLU A 204 -26.60 4.96 -5.06
N ASP A 205 -25.70 5.39 -5.95
CA ASP A 205 -24.55 4.57 -6.35
C ASP A 205 -23.23 4.96 -5.67
N GLN A 206 -23.08 6.18 -5.13
CA GLN A 206 -21.80 6.66 -4.62
C GLN A 206 -21.92 7.94 -3.78
N VAL A 207 -20.82 8.26 -3.11
CA VAL A 207 -20.62 9.57 -2.48
C VAL A 207 -20.37 10.65 -3.53
N VAL A 208 -21.02 11.81 -3.36
CA VAL A 208 -20.79 13.01 -4.19
C VAL A 208 -20.42 14.21 -3.31
N ILE A 209 -19.81 15.23 -3.91
CA ILE A 209 -19.37 16.44 -3.21
C ILE A 209 -20.18 17.65 -3.67
N LYS A 210 -20.73 18.48 -2.77
CA LYS A 210 -21.37 19.73 -3.21
C LYS A 210 -20.39 20.61 -4.00
N ARG A 211 -20.87 21.30 -5.04
CA ARG A 211 -20.05 22.22 -5.88
C ARG A 211 -19.25 23.25 -5.07
N SER A 212 -19.79 23.70 -3.93
CA SER A 212 -19.15 24.65 -3.01
C SER A 212 -17.91 24.09 -2.28
N GLY A 213 -17.65 22.79 -2.38
CA GLY A 213 -16.46 22.15 -1.83
C GLY A 213 -15.43 21.73 -2.88
N MET A 214 -15.60 22.10 -4.16
CA MET A 214 -14.67 21.72 -5.24
C MET A 214 -13.21 21.99 -4.86
N HIS A 215 -12.89 23.17 -4.35
CA HIS A 215 -11.50 23.54 -4.03
C HIS A 215 -10.87 22.67 -2.92
N ALA A 216 -11.67 22.12 -2.00
CA ALA A 216 -11.14 21.18 -1.01
C ALA A 216 -10.81 19.82 -1.66
N VAL A 217 -11.58 19.41 -2.66
CA VAL A 217 -11.29 18.21 -3.46
C VAL A 217 -10.09 18.45 -4.38
N GLU A 218 -9.95 19.64 -4.97
CA GLU A 218 -8.75 20.02 -5.73
C GLU A 218 -7.48 19.89 -4.88
N ASP A 219 -7.53 20.39 -3.64
CA ASP A 219 -6.43 20.30 -2.67
C ASP A 219 -6.11 18.85 -2.29
N TYR A 220 -7.13 18.01 -2.08
CA TYR A 220 -6.96 16.57 -1.88
C TYR A 220 -6.26 15.89 -3.08
N ILE A 221 -6.71 16.17 -4.31
CA ILE A 221 -6.10 15.59 -5.51
C ILE A 221 -4.65 16.08 -5.68
N MET A 222 -4.36 17.36 -5.38
CA MET A 222 -3.02 17.90 -5.46
C MET A 222 -2.10 17.29 -4.38
N SER A 223 -2.60 17.15 -3.16
CA SER A 223 -1.90 16.48 -2.06
C SER A 223 -1.55 15.05 -2.44
N ARG A 224 -2.51 14.31 -3.00
CA ARG A 224 -2.29 12.96 -3.54
C ARG A 224 -1.20 12.98 -4.61
N TYR A 225 -1.32 13.84 -5.61
CA TYR A 225 -0.31 13.97 -6.67
C TYR A 225 1.10 14.16 -6.11
N GLN A 226 1.26 15.06 -5.15
CA GLN A 226 2.56 15.36 -4.55
C GLN A 226 3.10 14.20 -3.71
N MET A 227 2.26 13.53 -2.93
CA MET A 227 2.65 12.36 -2.13
C MET A 227 3.22 11.23 -2.99
N TYR A 228 2.61 10.94 -4.14
CA TYR A 228 3.12 9.92 -5.05
C TYR A 228 4.53 10.23 -5.55
N TRP A 229 4.78 11.45 -6.04
CA TRP A 229 6.07 11.80 -6.60
C TRP A 229 7.16 12.00 -5.58
N GLN A 230 6.82 12.53 -4.41
CA GLN A 230 7.82 12.90 -3.41
C GLN A 230 8.09 11.80 -2.40
N VAL A 231 7.11 10.94 -2.10
CA VAL A 231 7.22 9.90 -1.09
C VAL A 231 7.19 8.51 -1.72
N TYR A 232 6.08 8.11 -2.33
CA TYR A 232 5.88 6.72 -2.78
C TYR A 232 6.84 6.31 -3.90
N PHE A 233 7.16 7.24 -4.80
CA PHE A 233 8.09 7.02 -5.92
C PHE A 233 9.49 7.57 -5.66
N HIS A 234 9.79 7.94 -4.41
CA HIS A 234 11.12 8.45 -4.09
C HIS A 234 12.19 7.39 -4.43
N PRO A 235 13.19 7.72 -5.25
CA PRO A 235 14.09 6.71 -5.83
C PRO A 235 14.95 5.98 -4.77
N VAL A 236 15.24 6.62 -3.65
CA VAL A 236 15.94 5.96 -2.53
C VAL A 236 15.06 4.91 -1.86
N THR A 237 13.75 5.15 -1.73
CA THR A 237 12.77 4.17 -1.21
C THR A 237 12.65 3.00 -2.17
N ARG A 238 12.48 3.31 -3.47
CA ARG A 238 12.45 2.31 -4.55
C ARG A 238 13.72 1.46 -4.58
N SER A 239 14.90 2.05 -4.36
CA SER A 239 16.14 1.28 -4.24
C SER A 239 16.10 0.24 -3.13
N ALA A 240 15.53 0.57 -1.97
CA ALA A 240 15.39 -0.38 -0.87
C ALA A 240 14.40 -1.50 -1.21
N GLU A 241 13.30 -1.20 -1.90
CA GLU A 241 12.37 -2.24 -2.40
C GLU A 241 13.03 -3.17 -3.42
N VAL A 242 13.85 -2.62 -4.31
CA VAL A 242 14.62 -3.40 -5.28
C VAL A 242 15.54 -4.38 -4.53
N ILE A 243 16.30 -3.90 -3.55
CA ILE A 243 17.18 -4.77 -2.75
C ILE A 243 16.37 -5.84 -2.02
N LEU A 244 15.28 -5.46 -1.35
CA LEU A 244 14.36 -6.38 -0.68
C LEU A 244 13.90 -7.51 -1.62
N THR A 245 13.41 -7.13 -2.80
CA THR A 245 12.94 -8.06 -3.84
C THR A 245 14.07 -9.01 -4.27
N LYS A 246 15.29 -8.48 -4.46
CA LYS A 246 16.45 -9.29 -4.85
C LYS A 246 16.92 -10.24 -3.75
N ILE A 247 16.81 -9.87 -2.47
CA ILE A 247 17.06 -10.79 -1.34
C ILE A 247 16.10 -11.97 -1.43
N LEU A 248 14.80 -11.73 -1.54
CA LEU A 248 13.78 -12.78 -1.55
C LEU A 248 13.91 -13.68 -2.79
N HIS A 249 14.18 -13.11 -3.97
CA HIS A 249 14.50 -13.89 -5.17
C HIS A 249 15.76 -14.75 -5.02
N ARG A 250 16.82 -14.22 -4.40
CA ARG A 250 18.04 -15.00 -4.17
C ARG A 250 17.78 -16.15 -3.21
N ALA A 251 17.08 -15.90 -2.11
CA ALA A 251 16.71 -16.91 -1.13
C ALA A 251 15.84 -18.02 -1.76
N LYS A 252 14.85 -17.65 -2.58
CA LYS A 252 14.02 -18.63 -3.31
C LYS A 252 14.86 -19.48 -4.26
N LYS A 253 15.71 -18.85 -5.10
CA LYS A 253 16.59 -19.58 -6.03
C LYS A 253 17.52 -20.56 -5.30
N LEU A 254 18.12 -20.14 -4.19
CA LEU A 254 18.98 -21.00 -3.37
C LEU A 254 18.19 -22.19 -2.80
N TYR A 255 16.97 -21.98 -2.33
CA TYR A 255 16.09 -23.06 -1.88
C TYR A 255 15.81 -24.07 -2.99
N GLU A 256 15.46 -23.60 -4.20
CA GLU A 256 15.20 -24.44 -5.38
C GLU A 256 16.44 -25.23 -5.82
N GLU A 257 17.63 -24.67 -5.64
CA GLU A 257 18.94 -25.32 -5.91
C GLU A 257 19.37 -26.31 -4.81
N GLY A 258 18.57 -26.50 -3.75
CA GLY A 258 18.89 -27.40 -2.63
C GLY A 258 19.98 -26.86 -1.71
N TYR A 259 20.18 -25.53 -1.68
CA TYR A 259 21.16 -24.88 -0.83
C TYR A 259 20.89 -25.14 0.66
N ARG A 260 21.97 -25.42 1.41
CA ARG A 260 21.91 -25.60 2.86
C ARG A 260 22.18 -24.27 3.57
N PHE A 261 21.10 -23.56 3.89
CA PHE A 261 21.16 -22.34 4.69
C PHE A 261 21.75 -22.61 6.08
N GLN A 262 22.61 -21.70 6.56
CA GLN A 262 23.05 -21.69 7.96
C GLN A 262 21.88 -21.43 8.89
N THR A 263 21.04 -20.45 8.53
CA THR A 263 19.76 -20.19 9.20
C THR A 263 18.63 -20.63 8.31
N LYS A 264 18.00 -21.75 8.66
CA LYS A 264 16.91 -22.33 7.86
C LYS A 264 15.70 -21.39 7.81
N PRO A 265 15.20 -21.01 6.62
CA PRO A 265 14.08 -20.09 6.48
C PRO A 265 12.73 -20.77 6.66
N VAL A 266 12.47 -21.30 7.87
CA VAL A 266 11.26 -22.07 8.17
C VAL A 266 9.97 -21.34 7.81
N HIS A 267 9.89 -20.03 8.05
CA HIS A 267 8.70 -19.21 7.73
C HIS A 267 8.50 -18.95 6.23
N PHE A 268 9.52 -19.18 5.39
CA PHE A 268 9.42 -18.98 3.94
C PHE A 268 9.23 -20.29 3.17
N LEU A 269 9.27 -21.46 3.82
CA LEU A 269 9.29 -22.74 3.11
C LEU A 269 8.04 -22.94 2.24
N SER A 270 6.84 -22.66 2.78
CA SER A 270 5.60 -22.77 2.01
C SER A 270 5.48 -21.71 0.91
N PHE A 271 6.09 -20.54 1.11
CA PHE A 271 6.19 -19.48 0.10
C PHE A 271 7.10 -19.89 -1.06
N PHE A 272 8.26 -20.48 -0.76
CA PHE A 272 9.18 -20.97 -1.79
C PHE A 272 8.59 -22.17 -2.54
N ALA A 273 7.86 -23.05 -1.85
CA ALA A 273 7.17 -24.19 -2.46
C ALA A 273 5.89 -23.82 -3.22
N GLY A 274 5.37 -22.59 -3.05
CA GLY A 274 4.15 -22.12 -3.73
C GLY A 274 2.85 -22.68 -3.17
N ASN A 275 2.84 -23.15 -1.92
CA ASN A 275 1.69 -23.75 -1.24
C ASN A 275 1.44 -23.11 0.13
N VAL A 276 1.32 -21.78 0.14
CA VAL A 276 1.17 -20.97 1.36
C VAL A 276 -0.16 -21.27 2.04
N SER A 277 -0.11 -21.73 3.29
CA SER A 277 -1.30 -21.82 4.15
C SER A 277 -1.62 -20.47 4.79
N LEU A 278 -2.88 -20.24 5.17
CA LEU A 278 -3.27 -19.03 5.90
C LEU A 278 -2.49 -18.89 7.22
N GLY A 279 -2.23 -20.00 7.92
CA GLY A 279 -1.45 -20.01 9.16
C GLY A 279 -0.01 -19.54 8.94
N ASP A 280 0.66 -20.02 7.90
CA ASP A 280 2.02 -19.57 7.55
C ASP A 280 2.04 -18.10 7.13
N TYR A 281 1.00 -17.64 6.43
CA TYR A 281 0.83 -16.25 6.04
C TYR A 281 0.71 -15.31 7.24
N LEU A 282 -0.14 -15.67 8.20
CA LEU A 282 -0.36 -14.89 9.41
C LEU A 282 0.83 -14.93 10.38
N ALA A 283 1.69 -15.94 10.29
CA ALA A 283 2.93 -16.01 11.06
C ALA A 283 4.02 -15.04 10.56
N LEU A 284 3.84 -14.42 9.39
CA LEU A 284 4.80 -13.50 8.80
C LEU A 284 4.46 -12.03 9.12
N ASP A 285 5.49 -11.34 9.61
CA ASP A 285 5.55 -9.89 9.79
C ASP A 285 6.97 -9.39 9.50
N GLU A 286 7.18 -8.07 9.59
CA GLU A 286 8.47 -7.49 9.22
C GLU A 286 9.59 -7.88 10.17
N ALA A 287 9.28 -8.12 11.45
CA ALA A 287 10.29 -8.53 12.42
C ALA A 287 10.87 -9.90 12.06
N VAL A 288 10.03 -10.84 11.61
CA VAL A 288 10.46 -12.15 11.11
C VAL A 288 11.39 -11.99 9.90
N ILE A 289 11.00 -11.17 8.91
CA ILE A 289 11.84 -10.95 7.72
C ILE A 289 13.17 -10.29 8.07
N LEU A 290 13.14 -9.27 8.93
CA LEU A 290 14.35 -8.56 9.37
C LEU A 290 15.28 -9.47 10.18
N PHE A 291 14.74 -10.39 10.98
CA PHE A 291 15.55 -11.42 11.64
C PHE A 291 16.30 -12.25 10.60
N TYR A 292 15.63 -12.74 9.56
CA TYR A 292 16.31 -13.50 8.50
C TYR A 292 17.36 -12.67 7.77
N PHE A 293 17.10 -11.39 7.49
CA PHE A 293 18.10 -10.54 6.86
C PHE A 293 19.32 -10.33 7.77
N GLN A 294 19.11 -10.17 9.07
CA GLN A 294 20.20 -10.08 10.05
C GLN A 294 21.04 -11.35 10.11
N GLN A 295 20.42 -12.54 9.99
CA GLN A 295 21.15 -13.80 9.96
C GLN A 295 21.85 -14.04 8.61
N TRP A 296 21.13 -13.80 7.51
CA TRP A 296 21.60 -14.05 6.15
C TRP A 296 22.68 -13.09 5.70
N GLN A 297 22.87 -11.94 6.36
CA GLN A 297 24.03 -11.09 6.13
C GLN A 297 25.36 -11.83 6.38
N TYR A 298 25.35 -12.95 7.12
CA TYR A 298 26.50 -13.83 7.38
C TYR A 298 26.42 -15.19 6.64
N GLU A 299 25.49 -15.32 5.68
CA GLU A 299 25.34 -16.55 4.91
C GLU A 299 26.55 -16.81 3.99
N ARG A 300 26.81 -18.07 3.61
CA ARG A 300 27.96 -18.40 2.75
C ARG A 300 27.76 -17.94 1.31
N ASP A 301 26.52 -17.80 0.88
CA ASP A 301 26.22 -17.27 -0.45
C ASP A 301 26.57 -15.78 -0.51
N PRO A 302 27.54 -15.36 -1.35
CA PRO A 302 28.03 -13.99 -1.33
C PRO A 302 26.98 -12.97 -1.79
N ILE A 303 26.06 -13.36 -2.68
CA ILE A 303 25.00 -12.46 -3.17
C ILE A 303 23.95 -12.24 -2.09
N LEU A 304 23.44 -13.31 -1.48
CA LEU A 304 22.46 -13.21 -0.40
C LEU A 304 23.03 -12.44 0.80
N SER A 305 24.28 -12.75 1.18
CA SER A 305 25.00 -12.04 2.24
C SER A 305 25.14 -10.56 1.94
N ASP A 306 25.61 -10.19 0.75
CA ASP A 306 25.80 -8.78 0.39
C ASP A 306 24.48 -8.00 0.34
N LEU A 307 23.44 -8.56 -0.28
CA LEU A 307 22.13 -7.90 -0.37
C LEU A 307 21.50 -7.72 1.02
N CYS A 308 21.60 -8.70 1.91
CA CYS A 308 21.13 -8.57 3.29
C CYS A 308 21.93 -7.52 4.07
N GLN A 309 23.27 -7.49 3.92
CA GLN A 309 24.12 -6.43 4.49
C GLN A 309 23.71 -5.04 3.97
N ARG A 310 23.39 -4.93 2.68
CA ARG A 310 22.92 -3.67 2.08
C ARG A 310 21.62 -3.18 2.69
N PHE A 311 20.65 -4.07 2.88
CA PHE A 311 19.38 -3.70 3.47
C PHE A 311 19.56 -3.31 4.95
N VAL A 312 20.18 -4.18 5.75
CA VAL A 312 20.35 -3.99 7.20
C VAL A 312 21.20 -2.76 7.53
N ARG A 313 22.25 -2.48 6.75
CA ARG A 313 23.16 -1.33 6.97
C ARG A 313 22.83 -0.13 6.10
N ARG A 314 21.68 -0.15 5.40
CA ARG A 314 21.23 0.94 4.52
C ARG A 314 22.27 1.33 3.45
N ARG A 315 22.99 0.37 2.89
CA ARG A 315 23.89 0.55 1.72
C ARG A 315 23.10 0.29 0.44
N LEU A 316 22.21 1.24 0.13
CA LEU A 316 21.27 1.15 -0.98
C LEU A 316 21.96 1.31 -2.36
N PHE A 317 21.29 0.84 -3.41
CA PHE A 317 21.76 1.05 -4.78
C PHE A 317 21.66 2.53 -5.17
N LYS A 318 22.55 2.95 -6.07
CA LYS A 318 22.41 4.22 -6.80
C LYS A 318 21.55 3.99 -8.03
N TYR A 319 21.12 5.07 -8.64
CA TYR A 319 20.25 5.03 -9.81
C TYR A 319 20.69 6.05 -10.86
N THR A 320 20.30 5.80 -12.10
CA THR A 320 20.30 6.76 -13.20
C THR A 320 18.95 6.72 -13.90
N GLU A 321 18.60 7.81 -14.59
CA GLU A 321 17.36 7.88 -15.36
C GLU A 321 17.36 6.83 -16.47
N PHE A 322 16.23 6.14 -16.63
CA PHE A 322 16.02 5.17 -17.69
C PHE A 322 14.75 5.53 -18.46
N HIS A 323 14.81 5.43 -19.78
CA HIS A 323 13.72 5.64 -20.69
C HIS A 323 13.77 4.45 -21.66
N PRO A 324 12.70 3.65 -21.78
CA PRO A 324 12.70 2.41 -22.54
C PRO A 324 12.69 2.67 -24.07
N THR A 325 13.71 3.37 -24.56
CA THR A 325 14.00 3.58 -25.99
C THR A 325 14.94 2.49 -26.50
N ASN A 326 14.94 2.23 -27.80
CA ASN A 326 15.82 1.22 -28.40
C ASN A 326 17.31 1.46 -28.04
N GLU A 327 17.76 2.71 -28.06
CA GLU A 327 19.13 3.09 -27.70
C GLU A 327 19.46 2.73 -26.24
N GLN A 328 18.55 2.99 -25.30
CA GLN A 328 18.78 2.66 -23.91
C GLN A 328 18.69 1.15 -23.63
N MET A 329 17.88 0.42 -24.38
CA MET A 329 17.84 -1.04 -24.32
C MET A 329 19.16 -1.66 -24.82
N GLU A 330 19.77 -1.12 -25.87
CA GLU A 330 21.10 -1.52 -26.32
C GLU A 330 22.16 -1.24 -25.25
N LYS A 331 22.13 -0.05 -24.62
CA LYS A 331 23.00 0.28 -23.48
C LYS A 331 22.81 -0.71 -22.32
N LEU A 332 21.57 -1.10 -22.01
CA LEU A 332 21.28 -2.07 -20.95
C LEU A 332 21.88 -3.46 -21.28
N ILE A 333 21.80 -3.91 -22.53
CA ILE A 333 22.42 -5.17 -22.98
C ILE A 333 23.95 -5.08 -22.84
N GLU A 334 24.55 -3.97 -23.26
CA GLU A 334 25.99 -3.75 -23.09
C GLU A 334 26.40 -3.76 -21.61
N LEU A 335 25.68 -3.02 -20.76
CA LEU A 335 25.90 -2.98 -19.32
C LEU A 335 25.78 -4.38 -18.71
N THR A 336 24.78 -5.16 -19.10
CA THR A 336 24.60 -6.55 -18.64
C THR A 336 25.84 -7.40 -18.95
N GLY A 337 26.38 -7.28 -20.17
CA GLY A 337 27.61 -7.97 -20.55
C GLY A 337 28.84 -7.49 -19.78
N LEU A 338 28.95 -6.19 -19.51
CA LEU A 338 30.05 -5.61 -18.74
C LEU A 338 30.00 -5.99 -17.26
N PHE A 339 28.82 -6.02 -16.64
CA PHE A 339 28.62 -6.49 -15.26
C PHE A 339 29.12 -7.94 -15.10
N LYS A 340 28.72 -8.84 -16.00
CA LYS A 340 29.22 -10.22 -16.04
C LYS A 340 30.76 -10.26 -16.16
N LYS A 341 31.35 -9.46 -17.05
CA LYS A 341 32.82 -9.35 -17.20
C LYS A 341 33.52 -8.79 -15.95
N ALA A 342 32.83 -7.94 -15.18
CA ALA A 342 33.32 -7.40 -13.92
C ALA A 342 33.17 -8.38 -12.74
N GLY A 343 32.51 -9.53 -12.94
CA GLY A 343 32.23 -10.50 -11.87
C GLY A 343 31.05 -10.08 -10.98
N ILE A 344 30.18 -9.19 -11.47
CA ILE A 344 28.99 -8.71 -10.76
C ILE A 344 27.77 -9.30 -11.47
N ASP A 345 26.92 -10.01 -10.73
CA ASP A 345 25.74 -10.66 -11.32
C ASP A 345 24.66 -9.62 -11.66
N PRO A 346 24.38 -9.34 -12.96
CA PRO A 346 23.40 -8.33 -13.33
C PRO A 346 21.98 -8.69 -12.89
N ASP A 347 21.65 -9.96 -12.67
CA ASP A 347 20.30 -10.37 -12.25
C ASP A 347 19.95 -9.84 -10.86
N TYR A 348 20.96 -9.53 -10.04
CA TYR A 348 20.80 -9.01 -8.67
C TYR A 348 21.26 -7.56 -8.52
N TYR A 349 22.17 -7.09 -9.37
CA TYR A 349 22.87 -5.81 -9.20
C TYR A 349 22.64 -4.81 -10.34
N LEU A 350 21.86 -5.14 -11.37
CA LEU A 350 21.51 -4.21 -12.44
C LEU A 350 20.01 -4.30 -12.72
N VAL A 351 19.23 -3.39 -12.15
CA VAL A 351 17.77 -3.53 -12.08
C VAL A 351 17.08 -2.33 -12.69
N VAL A 352 16.29 -2.56 -13.73
CA VAL A 352 15.31 -1.59 -14.20
C VAL A 352 14.07 -1.72 -13.32
N ASP A 353 13.69 -0.64 -12.66
CA ASP A 353 12.44 -0.52 -11.93
C ASP A 353 11.61 0.59 -12.58
N SER A 354 10.30 0.38 -12.64
CA SER A 354 9.36 1.36 -13.16
C SER A 354 8.29 1.65 -12.13
N SER A 355 8.04 2.93 -11.91
CA SER A 355 6.91 3.42 -11.14
C SER A 355 5.97 4.18 -12.07
N SER A 356 4.67 3.97 -11.90
CA SER A 356 3.67 4.69 -12.65
C SER A 356 2.48 4.95 -11.76
N ASP A 357 1.96 6.16 -11.82
CA ASP A 357 0.68 6.51 -11.21
C ASP A 357 -0.20 7.24 -12.21
N LEU A 358 -1.49 7.09 -11.99
CA LEU A 358 -2.54 7.94 -12.54
C LEU A 358 -3.15 8.71 -11.36
N PRO A 359 -2.68 9.96 -11.13
CA PRO A 359 -3.03 10.74 -9.93
C PRO A 359 -4.55 10.91 -9.76
N TYR A 360 -5.25 10.96 -10.89
CA TYR A 360 -6.70 10.87 -10.97
C TYR A 360 -7.07 10.04 -12.21
N ASP A 361 -7.69 8.88 -11.96
CA ASP A 361 -7.98 7.84 -12.96
C ASP A 361 -9.46 7.43 -12.88
N PHE A 362 -10.20 7.57 -13.97
CA PHE A 362 -11.61 7.19 -13.99
C PHE A 362 -12.03 6.82 -15.40
N TYR A 363 -13.11 6.03 -15.51
CA TYR A 363 -13.62 5.59 -16.80
C TYR A 363 -13.92 6.76 -17.74
N ARG A 364 -13.21 6.81 -18.87
CA ARG A 364 -13.53 7.63 -20.03
C ARG A 364 -14.01 6.70 -21.16
N PRO A 365 -15.03 7.06 -21.96
CA PRO A 365 -15.46 6.23 -23.07
C PRO A 365 -14.28 5.90 -24.00
N GLY A 366 -13.85 4.64 -24.02
CA GLY A 366 -12.70 4.16 -24.81
C GLY A 366 -11.40 3.85 -24.04
N GLU A 367 -11.34 4.05 -22.72
CA GLU A 367 -10.21 3.66 -21.86
C GLU A 367 -10.62 2.56 -20.87
N GLU A 368 -9.72 1.58 -20.63
CA GLU A 368 -9.94 0.52 -19.63
C GLU A 368 -9.79 1.08 -18.20
N GLY A 369 -10.88 1.11 -17.43
CA GLY A 369 -10.86 1.45 -16.01
C GLY A 369 -12.24 1.31 -15.34
N GLU A 370 -12.29 0.69 -14.16
CA GLU A 370 -13.53 0.37 -13.43
C GLU A 370 -13.94 1.43 -12.38
N ARG A 371 -13.15 2.51 -12.19
CA ARG A 371 -13.35 3.44 -11.06
C ARG A 371 -14.30 4.59 -11.40
N LEU A 372 -15.30 4.78 -10.53
CA LEU A 372 -16.23 5.90 -10.61
C LEU A 372 -15.49 7.24 -10.38
N PRO A 373 -15.78 8.28 -11.17
CA PRO A 373 -15.18 9.59 -10.98
C PRO A 373 -15.78 10.32 -9.78
N ILE A 374 -15.10 11.38 -9.32
CA ILE A 374 -15.65 12.27 -8.31
C ILE A 374 -16.69 13.19 -8.96
N TYR A 375 -17.93 13.11 -8.50
CA TYR A 375 -19.01 13.99 -8.94
C TYR A 375 -19.23 15.18 -8.01
N LEU A 376 -19.43 16.33 -8.62
CA LEU A 376 -19.90 17.56 -8.01
C LEU A 376 -21.43 17.66 -8.12
N LEU A 377 -22.11 17.78 -6.98
CA LEU A 377 -23.52 18.09 -6.90
C LEU A 377 -23.72 19.60 -7.08
N MET A 378 -24.31 19.95 -8.22
CA MET A 378 -24.60 21.33 -8.63
C MET A 378 -25.84 21.87 -7.91
N PRO A 379 -26.03 23.21 -7.83
CA PRO A 379 -27.19 23.81 -7.17
C PRO A 379 -28.55 23.41 -7.77
N ASN A 380 -28.58 23.10 -9.07
CA ASN A 380 -29.76 22.62 -9.80
C ASN A 380 -30.05 21.12 -9.58
N GLY A 381 -29.23 20.42 -8.78
CA GLY A 381 -29.36 18.97 -8.53
C GLY A 381 -28.61 18.07 -9.51
N GLU A 382 -28.06 18.63 -10.59
CA GLU A 382 -27.26 17.91 -11.59
C GLU A 382 -25.93 17.43 -11.00
N LEU A 383 -25.44 16.28 -11.47
CA LEU A 383 -24.09 15.78 -11.17
C LEU A 383 -23.15 16.12 -12.32
N ARG A 384 -22.02 16.76 -11.99
CA ARG A 384 -20.95 17.04 -12.95
C ARG A 384 -19.64 16.43 -12.51
N GLU A 385 -18.92 15.82 -13.43
CA GLU A 385 -17.61 15.25 -13.14
C GLU A 385 -16.60 16.37 -12.80
N LEU A 386 -15.76 16.13 -11.79
CA LEU A 386 -14.83 17.11 -11.21
C LEU A 386 -13.90 17.76 -12.25
N SER A 387 -13.25 16.98 -13.12
CA SER A 387 -12.30 17.49 -14.11
C SER A 387 -12.97 18.42 -15.12
N ARG A 388 -14.27 18.23 -15.41
CA ARG A 388 -15.02 19.17 -16.27
C ARG A 388 -15.25 20.55 -15.65
N GLU A 389 -15.13 20.66 -14.33
CA GLU A 389 -15.41 21.88 -13.57
C GLU A 389 -14.16 22.52 -12.95
N SER A 390 -13.02 21.81 -12.98
CA SER A 390 -11.74 22.22 -12.41
C SER A 390 -10.62 22.15 -13.45
N VAL A 391 -10.09 23.32 -13.83
CA VAL A 391 -8.93 23.44 -14.73
C VAL A 391 -7.70 22.75 -14.15
N LEU A 392 -7.53 22.79 -12.84
CA LEU A 392 -6.39 22.18 -12.15
C LEU A 392 -6.43 20.66 -12.25
N VAL A 393 -7.59 20.07 -11.94
CA VAL A 393 -7.77 18.61 -12.00
C VAL A 393 -7.71 18.15 -13.44
N ASP A 394 -8.35 18.84 -14.38
CA ASP A 394 -8.27 18.51 -15.81
C ASP A 394 -6.82 18.46 -16.33
N ALA A 395 -5.99 19.42 -15.90
CA ALA A 395 -4.60 19.50 -16.32
C ALA A 395 -3.74 18.28 -15.92
N ILE A 396 -4.14 17.51 -14.92
CA ILE A 396 -3.43 16.30 -14.45
C ILE A 396 -4.22 15.00 -14.71
N SER A 397 -5.49 15.08 -15.07
CA SER A 397 -6.38 13.93 -15.29
C SER A 397 -5.97 13.13 -16.53
N GLY A 398 -5.89 11.80 -16.40
CA GLY A 398 -5.55 10.89 -17.51
C GLY A 398 -4.10 11.00 -18.00
N LYS A 399 -3.26 11.83 -17.37
CA LYS A 399 -1.83 11.91 -17.69
C LYS A 399 -1.05 10.89 -16.88
N ARG A 400 -0.94 9.67 -17.41
CA ARG A 400 -0.07 8.64 -16.84
C ARG A 400 1.37 9.17 -16.88
N ARG A 401 1.97 9.35 -15.72
CA ARG A 401 3.38 9.71 -15.62
C ARG A 401 4.13 8.46 -15.16
N THR A 402 5.05 8.03 -16.01
CA THR A 402 5.93 6.89 -15.75
C THR A 402 7.33 7.41 -15.45
N ASP A 403 7.96 6.82 -14.45
CA ASP A 403 9.35 7.06 -14.12
C ASP A 403 10.07 5.70 -14.11
N HIS A 404 11.09 5.56 -14.96
CA HIS A 404 11.89 4.35 -15.00
C HIS A 404 13.31 4.69 -14.56
N LYS A 405 13.88 3.83 -13.72
CA LYS A 405 15.21 4.03 -13.19
C LYS A 405 16.01 2.75 -13.29
N LEU A 406 17.30 2.91 -13.58
CA LEU A 406 18.26 1.81 -13.58
C LEU A 406 19.08 1.86 -12.30
N TYR A 407 18.89 0.87 -11.43
CA TYR A 407 19.56 0.74 -10.13
C TYR A 407 20.82 -0.13 -10.21
N PHE A 408 21.88 0.29 -9.52
CA PHE A 408 23.17 -0.40 -9.49
C PHE A 408 23.99 -0.14 -8.20
N PRO A 409 24.90 -1.05 -7.81
CA PRO A 409 25.80 -0.87 -6.67
C PRO A 409 27.01 0.00 -7.03
N ALA A 410 26.91 1.32 -6.83
CA ALA A 410 28.02 2.23 -7.13
C ALA A 410 29.33 1.86 -6.40
N ASP A 411 29.24 1.37 -5.16
CA ASP A 411 30.40 0.95 -4.36
C ASP A 411 31.20 -0.18 -5.01
N PHE A 412 30.54 -1.11 -5.71
CA PHE A 412 31.24 -2.17 -6.45
C PHE A 412 32.00 -1.64 -7.65
N LEU A 413 31.48 -0.59 -8.29
CA LEU A 413 32.08 0.03 -9.47
C LEU A 413 33.21 1.00 -9.11
N GLU A 414 33.10 1.65 -7.94
CA GLU A 414 34.11 2.54 -7.37
C GLU A 414 35.32 1.79 -6.81
N ASP A 415 35.16 0.54 -6.37
CA ASP A 415 36.27 -0.33 -6.02
C ASP A 415 37.06 -0.78 -7.27
N LEU A 416 38.16 -0.10 -7.55
CA LEU A 416 39.02 -0.38 -8.70
C LEU A 416 40.15 -1.39 -8.42
N SER A 417 40.13 -2.07 -7.28
CA SER A 417 41.12 -3.10 -6.93
C SER A 417 41.15 -4.26 -7.94
N THR A 418 40.00 -4.56 -8.56
CA THR A 418 39.83 -5.62 -9.55
C THR A 418 39.10 -5.12 -10.79
N LYS A 419 39.44 -5.68 -11.97
CA LYS A 419 38.76 -5.42 -13.26
C LYS A 419 38.58 -3.92 -13.60
N ARG A 420 39.54 -3.07 -13.19
CA ARG A 420 39.52 -1.60 -13.28
C ARG A 420 39.00 -1.05 -14.61
N THR A 421 39.52 -1.54 -15.74
CA THR A 421 39.15 -1.05 -17.08
C THR A 421 37.67 -1.31 -17.39
N VAL A 422 37.15 -2.48 -17.00
CA VAL A 422 35.73 -2.84 -17.21
C VAL A 422 34.84 -1.98 -16.34
N LYS A 423 35.17 -1.83 -15.05
CA LYS A 423 34.39 -1.00 -14.10
C LYS A 423 34.34 0.48 -14.50
N LYS A 424 35.45 1.04 -15.00
CA LYS A 424 35.48 2.40 -15.56
C LYS A 424 34.53 2.57 -16.74
N LYS A 425 34.56 1.62 -17.70
CA LYS A 425 33.66 1.64 -18.86
C LYS A 425 32.19 1.58 -18.44
N ILE A 426 31.85 0.76 -17.44
CA ILE A 426 30.49 0.72 -16.87
C ILE A 426 30.09 2.10 -16.33
N MET A 427 30.95 2.73 -15.52
CA MET A 427 30.66 4.05 -14.95
C MET A 427 30.51 5.14 -16.00
N GLU A 428 31.26 5.08 -17.10
CA GLU A 428 31.13 6.00 -18.24
C GLU A 428 29.73 5.87 -18.86
N ILE A 429 29.28 4.66 -19.19
CA ILE A 429 27.95 4.42 -19.77
C ILE A 429 26.83 4.87 -18.83
N LEU A 430 26.98 4.64 -17.51
CA LEU A 430 25.96 5.02 -16.52
C LEU A 430 25.84 6.54 -16.29
N LYS A 431 26.91 7.30 -16.54
CA LYS A 431 26.95 8.77 -16.35
C LYS A 431 26.45 9.57 -17.56
N GLY A 432 26.36 8.93 -18.73
CA GLY A 432 26.01 9.58 -19.99
C GLY A 432 27.23 10.03 -20.74
#